data_AF-A0A6V7UWE6-F1
#
_entry.id   AF-A0A6V7UWE6-F1
#
_cell.length_a   1.000
_cell.length_b   1.000
_cell.length_c   1.000
_cell.angle_alpha   90.00
_cell.angle_beta   90.00
_cell.angle_gamma   90.00
#
_symmetry.space_group_name_H-M   'P 1'
#
loop_
_entity.id
_entity.type
_entity.pdbx_description
1 polymer ?
#
loop_
_entity_poly.entity_id
_entity_poly.type
_entity_poly.pdbx_seq_one_letter_code
_entity_poly.pdbx_strand_id
1 'polypeptide(L)'
;MNFIVSLGEIIEGVGALIVWNEKMGAFVAHCSNHKLLPYIVKENCLKRVGLEKITGESQLQQESKDELKESITTKSELSSNNTSNRKWAFVLVETILLCQIRKTTNRYNLPIDTRFYCISVLPMPGDSNELLCDLTLNK
;
A
#
# COMPACT_ATOMS: atom_id res chain seq x y z
N MET A 1 12.47 -21.35 0.38
CA MET A 1 12.85 -20.35 -0.65
C MET A 1 13.50 -19.19 0.06
N ASN A 2 14.64 -18.71 -0.43
CA ASN A 2 15.28 -17.52 0.11
C ASN A 2 14.87 -16.33 -0.75
N PHE A 3 14.35 -15.27 -0.14
CA PHE A 3 14.01 -14.03 -0.84
C PHE A 3 15.07 -12.98 -0.53
N ILE A 4 15.53 -12.29 -1.57
CA ILE A 4 16.53 -11.23 -1.46
C ILE A 4 15.83 -9.90 -1.67
N VAL A 5 16.05 -8.98 -0.74
CA VAL A 5 15.56 -7.60 -0.82
C VAL A 5 16.73 -6.71 -1.18
N SER A 6 16.60 -5.94 -2.26
CA SER A 6 17.59 -4.92 -2.61
C SER A 6 17.34 -3.65 -1.81
N LEU A 7 18.42 -3.11 -1.23
CA LEU A 7 18.43 -1.79 -0.59
C LEU A 7 19.22 -0.76 -1.40
N GLY A 8 20.00 -1.19 -2.40
CA GLY A 8 20.93 -0.32 -3.13
C GLY A 8 20.31 0.27 -4.40
N GLU A 9 19.96 -0.59 -5.35
CA GLU A 9 19.32 -0.21 -6.60
C GLU A 9 17.99 -0.95 -6.74
N ILE A 10 16.94 -0.21 -7.05
CA ILE A 10 15.60 -0.76 -7.25
C ILE A 10 15.40 -0.98 -8.74
N ILE A 11 15.33 -2.25 -9.12
CA ILE A 11 15.05 -2.71 -10.49
C ILE A 11 13.79 -3.60 -10.50
N GLU A 12 13.23 -3.81 -11.67
CA GLU A 12 12.07 -4.69 -11.86
C GLU A 12 12.44 -6.15 -11.53
N GLY A 13 11.49 -6.89 -10.94
CA GLY A 13 11.65 -8.27 -10.52
C GLY A 13 12.40 -8.46 -9.20
N VAL A 14 12.76 -7.39 -8.50
CA VAL A 14 13.51 -7.46 -7.25
C VAL A 14 12.64 -7.13 -6.05
N GLY A 15 12.93 -7.79 -4.92
CA GLY A 15 12.31 -7.50 -3.64
C GLY A 15 12.72 -6.12 -3.12
N ALA A 16 11.77 -5.33 -2.65
CA ALA A 16 12.01 -4.01 -2.06
C ALA A 16 11.27 -3.86 -0.74
N LEU A 17 11.83 -3.04 0.16
CA LEU A 17 11.13 -2.56 1.34
C LEU A 17 10.40 -1.27 0.99
N ILE A 18 9.08 -1.23 1.16
CA ILE A 18 8.29 0.01 1.05
C ILE A 18 7.90 0.50 2.44
N VAL A 19 7.91 1.81 2.62
CA VAL A 19 7.67 2.51 3.90
C VAL A 19 6.79 3.73 3.67
N TRP A 20 5.89 4.01 4.60
CA TRP A 20 5.07 5.21 4.58
C TRP A 20 5.91 6.45 4.85
N ASN A 21 5.85 7.42 3.95
CA ASN A 21 6.51 8.71 4.09
C ASN A 21 5.48 9.79 4.43
N GLU A 22 5.49 10.24 5.68
CA GLU A 22 4.56 11.26 6.19
C GLU A 22 4.65 12.60 5.43
N LYS A 23 5.85 12.98 4.96
CA LYS A 23 6.04 14.26 4.23
C LYS A 23 5.35 14.24 2.87
N MET A 24 5.30 13.08 2.24
CA MET A 24 4.73 12.89 0.90
C MET A 24 3.30 12.34 0.93
N GLY A 25 2.83 11.87 2.10
CA GLY A 25 1.54 11.20 2.22
C GLY A 25 1.40 9.97 1.30
N ALA A 26 2.51 9.26 1.11
CA ALA A 26 2.60 8.12 0.18
C ALA A 26 3.60 7.06 0.65
N PHE A 27 3.40 5.82 0.20
CA PHE A 27 4.40 4.77 0.35
C PHE A 27 5.53 4.95 -0.64
N VAL A 28 6.77 4.82 -0.16
CA VAL A 28 7.98 4.93 -0.96
C VAL A 28 8.87 3.71 -0.76
N ALA A 29 9.59 3.28 -1.81
CA ALA A 29 10.60 2.24 -1.63
C ALA A 29 11.83 2.82 -0.92
N HIS A 30 12.32 2.10 0.08
CA HIS A 30 13.58 2.39 0.73
C HIS A 30 14.73 2.09 -0.22
N CYS A 31 15.60 3.07 -0.41
CA CYS A 31 16.80 2.96 -1.21
C CYS A 31 17.92 3.71 -0.48
N SER A 32 19.02 3.03 -0.21
CA SER A 32 20.20 3.58 0.49
C SER A 32 21.01 4.52 -0.41
N ASN A 33 20.72 4.57 -1.71
CA ASN A 33 21.35 5.52 -2.61
C ASN A 33 20.68 6.90 -2.51
N HIS A 34 21.17 7.72 -1.59
CA HIS A 34 20.66 9.06 -1.28
C HIS A 34 20.69 10.08 -2.44
N LYS A 35 21.33 9.76 -3.58
CA LYS A 35 21.41 10.66 -4.74
C LYS A 35 20.32 10.41 -5.79
N LEU A 36 19.47 9.39 -5.62
CA LEU A 36 18.43 9.05 -6.58
C LEU A 36 17.09 9.74 -6.27
N LEU A 37 16.28 9.87 -7.31
CA LEU A 37 14.90 10.33 -7.22
C LEU A 37 14.09 9.34 -6.35
N PRO A 38 13.05 9.79 -5.62
CA PRO A 38 12.25 8.91 -4.79
C PRO A 38 11.46 7.91 -5.64
N TYR A 39 11.31 6.68 -5.13
CA TYR A 39 10.46 5.65 -5.71
C TYR A 39 9.11 5.65 -4.98
N ILE A 40 8.07 6.14 -5.62
CA ILE A 40 6.71 6.27 -5.06
C ILE A 40 5.85 5.11 -5.55
N VAL A 41 5.17 4.42 -4.63
CA VAL A 41 4.31 3.28 -4.92
C VAL A 41 2.95 3.74 -5.46
N LYS A 42 2.45 3.11 -6.51
CA LYS A 42 1.07 3.31 -7.00
C LYS A 42 0.04 2.87 -5.97
N GLU A 43 -0.98 3.69 -5.75
CA GLU A 43 -2.04 3.42 -4.76
C GLU A 43 -2.80 2.13 -5.03
N ASN A 44 -3.04 1.82 -6.30
CA ASN A 44 -3.77 0.63 -6.75
C ASN A 44 -3.07 -0.66 -6.30
N CYS A 45 -1.76 -0.61 -6.10
CA CYS A 45 -0.96 -1.75 -5.68
C CYS A 45 -1.01 -1.98 -4.17
N LEU A 46 -1.36 -0.97 -3.37
CA LEU A 46 -1.29 -1.04 -1.91
C LEU A 46 -2.28 -2.04 -1.31
N LYS A 47 -3.51 -2.08 -1.84
CA LYS A 47 -4.54 -3.04 -1.41
C LYS A 47 -4.08 -4.48 -1.53
N ARG A 48 -3.40 -4.81 -2.65
CA ARG A 48 -2.87 -6.15 -2.94
C ARG A 48 -1.84 -6.60 -1.90
N VAL A 49 -1.07 -5.65 -1.38
CA VAL A 49 0.03 -5.86 -0.43
C VAL A 49 -0.47 -5.83 1.03
N GLY A 50 -1.77 -5.56 1.25
CA GLY A 50 -2.33 -5.41 2.60
C GLY A 50 -1.96 -4.08 3.26
N LEU A 51 -1.69 -3.05 2.45
CA LEU A 51 -1.50 -1.67 2.89
C LEU A 51 -2.73 -0.87 2.49
N GLU A 52 -3.55 -0.49 3.45
CA GLU A 52 -4.65 0.45 3.19
C GLU A 52 -4.30 1.81 3.78
N LYS A 53 -4.52 2.86 2.97
CA LYS A 53 -4.36 4.23 3.44
C LYS A 53 -5.48 4.49 4.45
N ILE A 54 -5.11 4.76 5.69
CA ILE A 54 -6.07 5.24 6.71
C ILE A 54 -6.46 6.65 6.30
N THR A 55 -7.51 6.77 5.50
CA THR A 55 -8.19 8.04 5.30
C THR A 55 -9.04 8.27 6.54
N GLY A 56 -8.51 9.05 7.49
CA GLY A 56 -9.23 9.48 8.69
C GLY A 56 -10.34 10.49 8.40
N GLU A 57 -11.30 10.13 7.54
CA GLU A 57 -12.55 10.86 7.32
C GLU A 57 -13.71 9.85 7.24
N SER A 58 -14.00 9.21 8.38
CA SER A 58 -15.25 8.48 8.60
C SER A 58 -15.59 8.52 10.08
N GLN A 59 -15.63 9.72 10.65
CA GLN A 59 -16.35 9.99 11.88
C GLN A 59 -16.98 11.38 11.77
N LEU A 60 -18.20 11.42 11.23
CA LEU A 60 -19.27 12.36 11.58
C LEU A 60 -20.51 11.95 10.80
N GLN A 61 -21.34 11.12 11.43
CA GLN A 61 -22.81 11.13 11.43
C GLN A 61 -23.34 9.72 11.70
N GLN A 62 -23.53 9.39 12.97
CA GLN A 62 -24.66 8.55 13.37
C GLN A 62 -25.05 8.85 14.81
N GLU A 63 -25.81 9.93 14.98
CA GLU A 63 -26.72 10.05 16.10
C GLU A 63 -28.01 9.32 15.74
N SER A 64 -28.33 8.24 16.46
CA SER A 64 -29.58 8.10 17.25
C SER A 64 -29.81 6.64 17.70
N LYS A 65 -29.78 6.48 19.03
CA LYS A 65 -30.58 5.58 19.89
C LYS A 65 -32.00 5.32 19.36
N ASP A 66 -32.74 4.23 19.56
CA ASP A 66 -32.76 3.00 20.37
C ASP A 66 -33.46 1.95 19.45
N GLU A 67 -33.39 0.62 19.54
CA GLU A 67 -33.86 -0.25 20.61
C GLU A 67 -33.67 -1.73 20.16
N LEU A 68 -33.08 -2.54 21.05
CA LEU A 68 -33.36 -3.94 21.36
C LEU A 68 -33.90 -4.90 20.25
N LYS A 69 -33.11 -5.94 19.91
CA LYS A 69 -33.58 -7.35 19.91
C LYS A 69 -32.43 -8.37 19.81
N GLU A 70 -32.30 -9.10 20.90
CA GLU A 70 -31.51 -10.31 21.11
C GLU A 70 -32.15 -11.49 20.34
N SER A 71 -31.37 -12.25 19.57
CA SER A 71 -31.73 -13.61 19.08
C SER A 71 -30.52 -14.36 18.49
N ILE A 72 -29.81 -15.06 19.39
CA ILE A 72 -29.34 -16.47 19.32
C ILE A 72 -29.16 -17.16 17.93
N THR A 73 -27.94 -17.71 17.74
CA THR A 73 -27.55 -18.97 17.04
C THR A 73 -26.87 -18.95 15.65
N THR A 74 -25.59 -19.35 15.69
CA THR A 74 -24.71 -19.99 14.69
C THR A 74 -24.66 -19.43 13.27
N LYS A 75 -23.62 -18.63 12.98
CA LYS A 75 -22.82 -18.72 11.74
C LYS A 75 -21.37 -18.36 12.04
N SER A 76 -20.46 -19.12 11.43
CA SER A 76 -19.02 -18.88 11.34
C SER A 76 -18.72 -17.43 10.95
N GLU A 77 -18.32 -16.61 11.92
CA GLU A 77 -17.76 -15.28 11.69
C GLU A 77 -16.23 -15.39 11.68
N LEU A 78 -15.63 -15.49 10.49
CA LEU A 78 -14.23 -15.11 10.29
C LEU A 78 -14.22 -13.78 9.54
N SER A 79 -14.67 -12.74 10.23
CA SER A 79 -14.49 -11.36 9.82
C SER A 79 -13.06 -10.96 10.14
N SER A 80 -12.13 -11.17 9.22
CA SER A 80 -10.80 -10.57 9.28
C SER A 80 -10.86 -9.12 8.80
N ASN A 81 -11.57 -8.27 9.53
CA ASN A 81 -11.45 -6.80 9.46
C ASN A 81 -10.17 -6.34 10.19
N ASN A 82 -9.02 -6.91 9.82
CA ASN A 82 -7.73 -6.43 10.29
C ASN A 82 -7.18 -5.50 9.22
N THR A 83 -7.68 -4.26 9.17
CA THR A 83 -6.96 -3.18 8.50
C THR A 83 -5.66 -2.96 9.28
N SER A 84 -4.62 -3.71 8.90
CA SER A 84 -3.32 -3.59 9.51
C SER A 84 -2.84 -2.16 9.25
N ASN A 85 -2.69 -1.35 10.32
CA ASN A 85 -2.09 -0.01 10.29
C ASN A 85 -0.58 -0.11 10.02
N ARG A 86 -0.22 -0.92 9.03
CA ARG A 86 1.16 -1.26 8.71
C ARG A 86 1.71 -0.12 7.89
N LYS A 87 2.74 0.52 8.41
CA LYS A 87 3.44 1.62 7.73
C LYS A 87 4.57 1.14 6.81
N TRP A 88 4.68 -0.16 6.56
CA TRP A 88 5.73 -0.74 5.73
C TRP A 88 5.37 -2.15 5.26
N ALA A 89 5.97 -2.60 4.15
CA ALA A 89 5.85 -3.99 3.69
C ALA A 89 7.06 -4.37 2.83
N PHE A 90 7.34 -5.67 2.72
CA PHE A 90 8.18 -6.19 1.65
C PHE A 90 7.31 -6.47 0.42
N VAL A 91 7.84 -6.14 -0.75
CA VAL A 91 7.11 -6.26 -2.01
C VAL A 91 8.04 -6.69 -3.13
N LEU A 92 7.47 -7.22 -4.21
CA LEU A 92 8.15 -7.43 -5.46
C LEU A 92 7.90 -6.25 -6.40
N VAL A 93 8.95 -5.65 -6.95
CA VAL A 93 8.81 -4.53 -7.90
C VAL A 93 8.42 -5.08 -9.28
N GLU A 94 7.29 -4.60 -9.80
CA GLU A 94 6.72 -5.09 -11.06
C GLU A 94 7.12 -4.20 -12.23
N THR A 95 6.88 -2.90 -12.13
CA THR A 95 7.24 -1.92 -13.17
C THR A 95 7.76 -0.63 -12.55
N ILE A 96 8.68 0.04 -13.25
CA ILE A 96 9.24 1.33 -12.86
C ILE A 96 9.04 2.35 -13.98
N LEU A 97 8.41 3.49 -13.67
CA LEU A 97 8.15 4.58 -14.62
C LEU A 97 8.74 5.88 -14.13
N LEU A 98 9.54 6.57 -14.94
CA LEU A 98 10.00 7.92 -14.62
C LEU A 98 8.88 8.94 -14.85
N CYS A 99 8.50 9.65 -13.80
CA CYS A 99 7.43 10.64 -13.78
C CYS A 99 7.96 12.02 -13.41
N GLN A 100 7.22 13.06 -13.79
CA GLN A 100 7.50 14.45 -13.43
C GLN A 100 6.22 15.15 -12.99
N ILE A 101 6.30 15.91 -11.90
CA ILE A 101 5.19 16.71 -11.40
C ILE A 101 4.92 17.87 -12.35
N ARG A 102 3.68 17.96 -12.83
CA ARG A 102 3.22 19.04 -13.73
C ARG A 102 2.24 20.03 -13.09
N LYS A 103 1.77 19.73 -11.87
CA LYS A 103 0.76 20.53 -11.16
C LYS A 103 1.34 21.04 -9.85
N THR A 104 1.10 22.32 -9.56
CA THR A 104 1.50 22.98 -8.30
C THR A 104 0.82 22.35 -7.10
N THR A 105 -0.47 22.01 -7.23
CA THR A 105 -1.21 21.19 -6.28
C THR A 105 -1.17 19.73 -6.75
N ASN A 106 -0.37 18.91 -6.09
CA ASN A 106 -0.29 17.48 -6.36
C ASN A 106 -0.39 16.67 -5.07
N ARG A 107 -0.80 15.41 -5.23
CA ARG A 107 -1.02 14.48 -4.13
C ARG A 107 0.20 14.26 -3.23
N TYR A 108 1.40 14.41 -3.76
CA TYR A 108 2.64 14.12 -3.05
C TYR A 108 3.25 15.34 -2.36
N ASN A 109 2.59 16.51 -2.47
CA ASN A 109 3.08 17.78 -1.95
C ASN A 109 4.52 18.11 -2.40
N LEU A 110 4.87 17.72 -3.63
CA LEU A 110 6.19 17.96 -4.21
C LEU A 110 6.19 19.23 -5.08
N PRO A 111 7.32 19.93 -5.22
CA PRO A 111 7.43 21.06 -6.15
C PRO A 111 7.15 20.65 -7.60
N ILE A 112 6.70 21.60 -8.42
CA ILE A 112 6.62 21.40 -9.88
C ILE A 112 7.98 21.03 -10.45
N ASP A 113 7.98 20.25 -11.54
CA ASP A 113 9.17 19.73 -12.21
C ASP A 113 10.01 18.74 -11.39
N THR A 114 9.59 18.41 -10.17
CA THR A 114 10.17 17.31 -9.42
C THR A 114 9.98 16.00 -10.18
N ARG A 115 11.08 15.31 -10.46
CA ARG A 115 11.08 13.97 -11.05
C ARG A 115 11.06 12.92 -9.95
N PHE A 116 10.39 11.80 -10.21
CA PHE A 116 10.32 10.66 -9.29
C PHE A 116 10.05 9.38 -10.08
N TYR A 117 10.42 8.24 -9.50
CA TYR A 117 10.06 6.94 -10.05
C TYR A 117 8.71 6.51 -9.49
N CYS A 118 7.76 6.19 -10.36
CA CYS A 118 6.48 5.60 -9.97
C CYS A 118 6.59 4.08 -10.15
N ILE A 119 6.41 3.33 -9.07
CA ILE A 119 6.56 1.88 -9.07
C ILE A 119 5.21 1.17 -8.88
N SER A 120 4.96 0.16 -9.70
CA SER A 120 3.95 -0.87 -9.40
C SER A 120 4.61 -1.97 -8.58
N VAL A 121 3.87 -2.52 -7.62
CA VAL A 121 4.41 -3.53 -6.69
C VAL A 121 3.43 -4.69 -6.52
N LEU A 122 3.96 -5.90 -6.43
CA LEU A 122 3.23 -7.13 -6.14
C LEU A 122 3.53 -7.58 -4.70
N PRO A 123 2.64 -8.38 -4.09
CA PRO A 123 2.95 -9.08 -2.84
C PRO A 123 4.27 -9.86 -2.96
N MET A 124 5.01 -10.00 -1.86
CA MET A 124 6.19 -10.85 -1.86
C MET A 124 5.74 -12.32 -1.87
N PRO A 125 6.37 -13.20 -2.67
CA PRO A 125 6.07 -14.62 -2.67
C PRO A 125 6.19 -15.24 -1.28
N GLY A 126 5.15 -15.96 -0.86
CA GLY A 126 5.06 -16.56 0.48
C GLY A 126 4.53 -15.63 1.58
N ASP A 127 4.17 -14.38 1.27
CA ASP A 127 3.36 -13.58 2.19
C ASP A 127 1.92 -14.11 2.23
N SER A 128 1.34 -14.23 3.43
CA SER A 128 -0.03 -14.74 3.62
C SER A 128 -1.11 -13.93 2.90
N ASN A 129 -0.78 -12.73 2.41
CA ASN A 129 -1.65 -11.86 1.62
C ASN A 129 -1.80 -12.30 0.16
N GLU A 130 -0.92 -13.17 -0.37
CA GLU A 130 -1.03 -13.70 -1.74
C GLU A 130 -2.33 -14.48 -1.94
N LEU A 131 -2.72 -15.25 -0.92
CA LEU A 131 -3.90 -16.12 -0.96
C LEU A 131 -5.23 -15.35 -1.08
N LEU A 132 -5.24 -14.05 -0.78
CA LEU A 132 -6.44 -13.24 -0.90
C LEU A 132 -6.69 -12.77 -2.35
N CYS A 133 -5.63 -12.62 -3.15
CA CYS A 133 -5.73 -12.10 -4.51
C CYS A 133 -6.22 -13.17 -5.51
N ASP A 134 -5.80 -14.42 -5.36
CA ASP A 134 -6.15 -15.52 -6.28
C ASP A 134 -7.63 -15.94 -6.22
N LEU A 135 -8.33 -15.64 -5.12
CA LEU A 135 -9.75 -15.99 -4.95
C LEU A 135 -10.71 -15.05 -5.68
N THR A 136 -10.23 -13.91 -6.21
CA THR A 136 -11.10 -12.90 -6.87
C THR A 136 -11.16 -13.03 -8.39
N LEU A 137 -10.35 -13.89 -9.02
CA LEU A 137 -10.30 -14.03 -10.48
C LEU A 137 -11.19 -15.14 -11.05
N ASN A 138 -11.91 -15.88 -10.19
CA ASN A 138 -12.81 -16.98 -10.58
C ASN A 138 -14.27 -16.64 -10.24
N LYS A 139 -14.87 -15.67 -10.93
CA LYS A 139 -16.33 -15.51 -10.94
C LYS A 139 -16.84 -14.91 -12.25
#